data_AF-H1VDS5-F1
#
_entry.id   AF-H1VDS5-F1
#
_cell.length_a   1.000
_cell.length_b   1.000
_cell.length_c   1.000
_cell.angle_alpha   90.00
_cell.angle_beta   90.00
_cell.angle_gamma   90.00
#
_symmetry.space_group_name_H-M   'P 1'
#
loop_
_entity.id
_entity.type
_entity.pdbx_description
1 polymer ?
#
loop_
_entity_poly.entity_id
_entity_poly.type
_entity_poly.pdbx_seq_one_letter_code
_entity_poly.pdbx_strand_id
1 'polypeptide(L)' 'MVVPPRAIHTFSNPSETEPAEFFMTSTPGYYMDYFRTMSKTVAEGKKLSREETQHLMALFGTFPPDVESEP' A
#
# COMPACT_ATOMS: atom_id res chain seq x y z
N MET A 1 -5.08 -0.41 15.08
CA MET A 1 -3.78 0.28 15.12
C MET A 1 -3.95 1.67 14.50
N VAL A 2 -3.25 2.69 14.98
CA VAL A 2 -3.17 4.01 14.34
C VAL A 2 -1.73 4.26 13.96
N VAL A 3 -1.49 4.64 12.72
CA VAL A 3 -0.15 4.95 12.21
C VAL A 3 -0.08 6.46 11.94
N PRO A 4 0.81 7.21 12.60
CA PRO A 4 0.97 8.62 12.33
C PRO A 4 1.71 8.86 11.00
N PRO A 5 1.52 10.03 10.35
CA PRO A 5 2.29 10.38 9.16
C PRO A 5 3.80 10.24 9.39
N ARG A 6 4.52 9.73 8.38
CA ARG A 6 5.96 9.46 8.37
C ARG A 6 6.43 8.31 9.26
N ALA A 7 5.56 7.61 9.99
CA ALA A 7 5.95 6.36 10.62
C ALA A 7 6.09 5.25 9.57
N ILE A 8 7.26 4.61 9.54
CA ILE A 8 7.48 3.41 8.74
C ILE A 8 6.65 2.28 9.36
N HIS A 9 5.87 1.58 8.53
CA HIS A 9 4.99 0.51 8.98
C HIS A 9 4.73 -0.48 7.86
N THR A 10 4.46 -1.72 8.25
CA THR A 10 3.98 -2.81 7.39
C THR A 10 3.02 -3.68 8.20
N PHE A 11 2.36 -4.64 7.54
CA PHE A 11 1.58 -5.67 8.20
C PHE A 11 1.68 -6.98 7.42
N SER A 12 1.52 -8.09 8.12
CA SER A 12 1.37 -9.43 7.54
C SER A 12 0.15 -10.12 8.15
N ASN A 13 -0.50 -11.00 7.39
CA ASN A 13 -1.49 -11.92 7.96
C ASN A 13 -0.73 -13.14 8.49
N PRO A 14 -0.65 -13.36 9.82
CA PRO A 14 0.09 -14.49 10.37
C PRO A 14 -0.67 -15.82 10.23
N SER A 15 -1.96 -15.80 9.86
CA SER A 15 -2.75 -17.01 9.69
C SER A 15 -2.45 -17.69 8.36
N GLU A 16 -2.12 -18.98 8.41
CA GLU A 16 -1.95 -19.82 7.23
C GLU A 16 -3.28 -20.38 6.68
N THR A 17 -4.34 -20.35 7.50
CA THR A 17 -5.61 -21.03 7.19
C THR A 17 -6.78 -20.08 6.98
N GLU A 18 -6.69 -18.85 7.49
CA GLU A 18 -7.80 -17.89 7.47
C GLU A 18 -7.39 -16.57 6.82
N PRO A 19 -8.22 -16.01 5.92
CA PRO A 19 -7.97 -14.70 5.34
C PRO A 19 -8.18 -13.60 6.38
N ALA A 20 -7.38 -12.54 6.29
CA ALA A 20 -7.57 -11.33 7.08
C ALA A 20 -8.48 -10.33 6.35
N GLU A 21 -9.42 -9.74 7.08
CA GLU A 21 -10.20 -8.59 6.63
C GLU A 21 -9.60 -7.30 7.22
N PHE A 22 -9.36 -6.31 6.38
CA PHE A 22 -8.74 -5.05 6.80
C PHE A 22 -9.69 -3.87 6.62
N PHE A 23 -9.92 -3.13 7.71
CA PHE A 23 -10.62 -1.86 7.69
C PHE A 23 -9.64 -0.74 8.04
N MET A 24 -9.50 0.24 7.15
CA MET A 24 -8.69 1.42 7.40
C MET A 24 -9.42 2.71 7.09
N THR A 25 -9.01 3.74 7.83
CA THR A 25 -9.30 5.14 7.51
C THR A 25 -7.98 5.84 7.24
N SER A 26 -8.00 6.80 6.32
CA SER A 26 -6.82 7.62 5.99
C SER A 26 -7.20 9.09 6.00
N THR A 27 -6.33 9.91 6.57
CA THR A 27 -6.43 11.37 6.53
C THR A 27 -5.09 11.93 6.10
N PRO A 28 -5.04 12.77 5.06
CA PRO A 28 -6.15 13.21 4.20
C PRO A 28 -6.70 12.10 3.28
N GLY A 29 -7.99 12.20 2.92
CA GLY A 29 -8.70 11.14 2.18
C GLY A 29 -8.22 10.88 0.75
N TYR A 30 -7.34 11.73 0.19
CA TYR A 30 -6.78 11.52 -1.15
C TYR A 30 -6.00 10.20 -1.25
N TYR A 31 -5.50 9.67 -0.12
CA TYR A 31 -4.77 8.40 -0.12
C TYR A 31 -5.62 7.23 -0.63
N MET A 32 -6.95 7.31 -0.54
CA MET A 32 -7.84 6.29 -1.12
C MET A 32 -7.75 6.22 -2.65
N ASP A 33 -7.34 7.29 -3.31
CA ASP A 33 -7.18 7.32 -4.76
C ASP A 33 -5.95 6.50 -5.23
N TYR A 34 -4.99 6.23 -4.35
CA TYR A 34 -3.89 5.27 -4.59
C TYR A 34 -4.44 3.90 -4.95
N PHE A 35 -5.30 3.34 -4.09
CA PHE A 35 -5.91 2.03 -4.29
C PHE A 35 -6.82 1.98 -5.51
N ARG A 36 -7.60 3.05 -5.74
CA ARG A 36 -8.47 3.15 -6.93
C ARG A 36 -7.65 3.16 -8.23
N THR A 37 -6.54 3.89 -8.24
CA THR A 37 -5.64 3.97 -9.41
C THR A 37 -4.99 2.62 -9.67
N MET A 38 -4.44 1.99 -8.63
CA MET A 38 -3.83 0.66 -8.73
C MET A 38 -4.84 -0.40 -9.21
N SER A 39 -6.07 -0.37 -8.69
CA SER A 39 -7.14 -1.29 -9.10
C SER A 39 -7.47 -1.17 -10.59
N LYS A 40 -7.55 0.06 -11.12
CA LYS A 40 -7.75 0.29 -12.56
C LYS A 40 -6.60 -0.29 -13.38
N THR A 41 -5.36 -0.06 -12.98
CA THR A 41 -4.19 -0.56 -13.72
C THR A 41 -4.13 -2.09 -13.75
N VAL A 42 -4.43 -2.75 -12.62
CA VAL A 42 -4.46 -4.21 -12.54
C VAL A 42 -5.65 -4.80 -13.30
N ALA A 43 -6.83 -4.15 -13.28
CA ALA A 43 -8.02 -4.59 -14.00
C ALA A 43 -7.83 -4.61 -15.53
N GLU A 44 -6.91 -3.81 -16.06
CA GLU A 44 -6.50 -3.83 -17.48
C GLU A 44 -5.60 -5.03 -17.83
N GLY A 45 -5.38 -5.96 -16.90
CA GLY A 45 -4.51 -7.13 -17.08
C GLY A 45 -3.02 -6.80 -17.06
N LYS A 46 -2.66 -5.55 -16.75
CA LYS A 46 -1.28 -5.10 -16.68
C LYS A 46 -0.70 -5.44 -15.32
N LYS A 47 0.44 -6.15 -15.31
CA LYS A 47 1.31 -6.21 -14.13
C LYS A 47 2.16 -4.95 -14.14
N LEU A 48 2.11 -4.19 -13.06
CA LEU A 48 2.99 -3.04 -12.86
C LEU A 48 4.44 -3.51 -12.76
N SER A 49 5.35 -2.86 -13.49
CA SER A 49 6.78 -3.00 -13.24
C SER A 49 7.14 -2.44 -11.86
N ARG A 50 8.36 -2.72 -11.40
CA ARG A 50 8.86 -2.14 -10.15
C ARG A 50 8.88 -0.60 -10.22
N GLU A 51 9.35 -0.06 -11.34
CA GLU A 51 9.46 1.37 -11.59
C GLU A 51 8.08 2.03 -11.65
N GLU A 52 7.11 1.41 -12.33
CA GLU A 52 5.73 1.90 -12.39
C GLU A 52 5.07 1.88 -11.01
N THR A 53 5.33 0.83 -10.22
CA THR A 53 4.84 0.73 -8.83
C THR A 53 5.41 1.85 -7.98
N GLN A 54 6.72 2.07 -8.03
CA GLN A 54 7.39 3.14 -7.26
C GLN A 54 6.91 4.53 -7.69
N HIS A 55 6.73 4.76 -8.99
CA HIS A 55 6.18 6.00 -9.50
C HIS A 55 4.76 6.25 -8.97
N LEU A 56 3.89 5.23 -9.03
CA LEU A 56 2.52 5.32 -8.52
C LEU A 56 2.50 5.57 -7.01
N MET A 57 3.32 4.87 -6.22
CA MET A 57 3.47 5.12 -4.78
C MET A 57 3.85 6.58 -4.47
N ALA A 58 4.81 7.13 -5.21
CA ALA A 58 5.28 8.49 -5.01
C ALA A 58 4.20 9.57 -5.27
N LEU A 59 3.27 9.34 -6.22
CA LEU A 59 2.15 10.25 -6.48
C LEU A 59 1.22 10.44 -5.26
N PHE A 60 1.20 9.47 -4.34
CA PHE A 60 0.36 9.50 -3.14
C PHE A 60 1.16 9.63 -1.84
N GLY A 61 2.44 9.98 -1.93
CA GLY A 61 3.31 10.19 -0.76
C GLY A 61 3.69 8.91 -0.02
N THR A 62 3.70 7.77 -0.71
CA THR A 62 4.16 6.48 -0.19
C THR A 62 5.56 6.20 -0.73
N PHE A 63 6.47 5.79 0.15
CA PHE A 63 7.86 5.55 -0.19
C PHE A 63 8.33 4.21 0.40
N PRO A 64 9.23 3.48 -0.27
CA PRO A 64 9.88 2.34 0.33
C PRO A 64 10.68 2.80 1.56
N PRO A 65 10.78 1.96 2.60
CA PRO A 65 11.62 2.26 3.74
C PRO A 65 13.10 2.25 3.34
N ASP A 66 13.90 3.10 3.99
CA ASP A 66 15.37 3.09 3.86
C ASP A 66 16.02 1.93 4.64
N VAL A 67 15.20 1.12 5.31
CA VAL A 67 15.58 -0.05 6.10
C VAL A 67 14.83 -1.27 5.57
N GLU A 68 15.44 -2.44 5.66
CA GLU A 68 14.77 -3.70 5.30
C GLU A 68 13.58 -3.93 6.24
N SER A 69 12.42 -4.26 5.68
CA SER A 69 11.24 -4.57 6.50
C SER A 69 11.44 -5.92 7.17
N GLU A 70 11.33 -5.98 8.50
CA GLU A 70 11.25 -7.28 9.19
C GLU A 70 9.99 -8.06 8.74
N PRO A 71 10.10 -9.37 8.50
CA PRO A 71 9.01 -10.21 7.98
C PRO A 71 7.86 -10.41 8.97
#